data_AF-A0A3C1X5C8-F1
#
_entry.id   AF-A0A3C1X5C8-F1
#
_cell.length_a   1.000
_cell.length_b   1.000
_cell.length_c   1.000
_cell.angle_alpha   90.00
_cell.angle_beta   90.00
_cell.angle_gamma   90.00
#
_symmetry.space_group_name_H-M   'P 1'
#
loop_
_entity.id
_entity.type
_entity.pdbx_description
1 polymer ?
#
loop_
_entity_poly.entity_id
_entity_poly.type
_entity_poly.pdbx_seq_one_letter_code
_entity_poly.pdbx_strand_id
1 'polypeptide(L)'
;EEEGRGRSSRSKLLKPINDLIDQGDVLTAADELLTLRLEHSSLRPNEERTRKLALGLLRADAWDQAEIWLQEFIDHYPQENRWARIRLAQLLLQNGRPRAALLQLKGLSTEGLAEGLLKVARKVLQDAQEQRRQGIEDAEPFD
;
A
#
# COMPACT_ATOMS: atom_id res chain seq x y z
N GLU A 1 3.87 -34.29 -8.02
CA GLU A 1 3.89 -34.02 -6.57
C GLU A 1 4.95 -32.97 -6.19
N GLU A 2 4.90 -31.76 -6.76
CA GLU A 2 5.93 -30.71 -6.49
C GLU A 2 5.42 -29.50 -5.67
N GLU A 3 4.10 -29.35 -5.48
CA GLU A 3 3.53 -28.17 -4.80
C GLU A 3 3.78 -28.11 -3.28
N GLY A 4 4.14 -29.24 -2.65
CA GLY A 4 4.33 -29.33 -1.20
C GLY A 4 5.67 -28.81 -0.69
N ARG A 5 6.76 -28.94 -1.47
CA ARG A 5 8.12 -28.56 -1.02
C ARG A 5 8.35 -27.04 -1.08
N GLY A 6 7.82 -26.37 -2.12
CA GLY A 6 7.96 -24.92 -2.30
C GLY A 6 7.21 -24.09 -1.25
N ARG A 7 5.99 -24.51 -0.86
CA ARG A 7 5.18 -23.83 0.16
C ARG A 7 5.83 -23.88 1.56
N SER A 8 6.42 -25.02 1.91
CA SER A 8 7.14 -25.19 3.19
C SER A 8 8.38 -24.30 3.26
N SER A 9 9.14 -24.18 2.16
CA SER A 9 10.31 -23.30 2.09
C SER A 9 9.92 -21.82 2.18
N ARG A 10 8.93 -21.38 1.40
CA ARG A 10 8.45 -19.99 1.41
C ARG A 10 7.92 -19.56 2.77
N SER A 11 7.16 -20.43 3.45
CA SER A 11 6.63 -20.16 4.79
C SER A 11 7.76 -19.97 5.81
N LYS A 12 8.83 -20.77 5.72
CA LYS A 12 10.02 -20.62 6.57
C LYS A 12 10.76 -19.31 6.30
N LEU A 13 10.94 -18.95 5.04
CA LEU A 13 11.61 -17.72 4.62
C LEU A 13 10.84 -16.46 5.02
N LEU A 14 9.51 -16.49 4.96
CA LEU A 14 8.66 -15.37 5.39
C LEU A 14 8.47 -15.29 6.90
N LYS A 15 8.82 -16.33 7.66
CA LYS A 15 8.53 -16.37 9.11
C LYS A 15 9.17 -15.18 9.86
N PRO A 16 10.47 -14.86 9.69
CA PRO A 16 11.08 -13.71 10.37
C PRO A 16 10.38 -12.39 10.02
N ILE A 17 10.09 -12.18 8.73
CA ILE A 17 9.38 -10.99 8.23
C ILE A 17 8.00 -10.88 8.86
N ASN A 18 7.26 -11.99 8.91
CA ASN A 18 5.93 -12.04 9.49
C ASN A 18 5.97 -11.72 10.99
N ASP A 19 6.97 -12.23 11.70
CA ASP A 19 7.15 -11.97 13.13
C ASP A 19 7.44 -10.48 13.39
N LEU A 20 8.25 -9.83 12.55
CA LEU A 20 8.50 -8.37 12.60
C LEU A 20 7.22 -7.55 12.34
N ILE A 21 6.45 -7.91 11.31
CA ILE A 21 5.15 -7.27 11.01
C ILE A 21 4.20 -7.40 12.19
N ASP A 22 4.11 -8.59 12.78
CA ASP A 22 3.20 -8.87 13.88
C ASP A 22 3.64 -8.16 15.19
N GLN A 23 4.95 -7.87 15.35
CA GLN A 23 5.50 -7.03 16.44
C GLN A 23 5.36 -5.53 16.19
N GLY A 24 5.05 -5.12 14.96
CA GLY A 24 4.94 -3.70 14.57
C GLY A 24 6.26 -3.07 14.12
N ASP A 25 7.35 -3.84 14.03
CA ASP A 25 8.61 -3.39 13.45
C ASP A 25 8.56 -3.43 11.91
N VAL A 26 7.72 -2.55 11.38
CA VAL A 26 7.35 -2.52 9.97
C VAL A 26 8.44 -1.96 9.05
N LEU A 27 9.34 -1.14 9.58
CA LEU A 27 10.47 -0.60 8.82
C LEU A 27 11.48 -1.71 8.53
N THR A 28 11.91 -2.42 9.57
CA THR A 28 12.82 -3.56 9.41
C THR A 28 12.16 -4.68 8.61
N ALA A 29 10.86 -4.95 8.84
CA ALA A 29 10.15 -5.93 8.03
C ALA A 29 10.16 -5.61 6.53
N ALA A 30 9.97 -4.35 6.15
CA ALA A 30 9.98 -3.93 4.75
C ALA A 30 11.38 -4.06 4.13
N ASP A 31 12.42 -3.59 4.82
CA ASP A 31 13.80 -3.64 4.33
C ASP A 31 14.29 -5.10 4.19
N GLU A 32 14.03 -5.95 5.19
CA GLU A 32 14.41 -7.37 5.13
C GLU A 32 13.63 -8.11 4.03
N LEU A 33 12.36 -7.78 3.82
CA LEU A 33 11.56 -8.39 2.77
C LEU A 33 12.03 -7.99 1.37
N LEU A 34 12.42 -6.73 1.17
CA LEU A 34 13.04 -6.28 -0.08
C LEU A 34 14.36 -7.00 -0.33
N THR A 35 15.20 -7.12 0.71
CA THR A 35 16.48 -7.84 0.65
C THR A 35 16.26 -9.30 0.27
N LEU A 36 15.29 -9.97 0.92
CA LEU A 36 14.95 -11.36 0.65
C LEU A 36 14.41 -11.56 -0.77
N ARG A 37 13.74 -10.55 -1.34
CA ARG A 37 13.25 -10.57 -2.72
C ARG A 37 14.34 -10.45 -3.78
N LEU A 38 15.54 -10.02 -3.43
CA LEU A 38 16.69 -10.06 -4.35
C LEU A 38 16.99 -11.51 -4.76
N GLU A 39 16.83 -12.45 -3.84
CA GLU A 39 17.03 -13.89 -4.09
C GLU A 39 15.72 -14.61 -4.41
N HIS A 40 14.59 -14.09 -3.91
CA HIS A 40 13.27 -14.69 -4.02
C HIS A 40 12.21 -13.68 -4.48
N SER A 41 12.30 -13.24 -5.73
CA SER A 41 11.52 -12.12 -6.30
C SER A 41 10.00 -12.21 -6.13
N SER A 42 9.42 -13.41 -6.10
CA SER A 42 7.96 -13.60 -5.95
C SER A 42 7.48 -13.70 -4.49
N LEU A 43 8.40 -13.59 -3.52
CA LEU A 43 8.11 -13.77 -2.11
C LEU A 43 7.28 -12.60 -1.58
N ARG A 44 6.18 -12.87 -0.89
CA ARG A 44 5.22 -11.86 -0.45
C ARG A 44 4.45 -12.39 0.75
N PRO A 45 4.19 -11.55 1.78
CA PRO A 45 3.30 -11.88 2.87
C PRO A 45 1.89 -12.19 2.36
N ASN A 46 1.02 -12.68 3.24
CA ASN A 46 -0.39 -12.82 2.91
C ASN A 46 -1.11 -11.45 3.02
N GLU A 47 -2.36 -11.39 2.57
CA GLU A 47 -3.14 -10.15 2.56
C GLU A 47 -3.17 -9.44 3.92
N GLU A 48 -3.44 -10.18 5.00
CA GLU A 48 -3.50 -9.61 6.35
C GLU A 48 -2.18 -8.93 6.75
N ARG A 49 -1.04 -9.57 6.48
CA ARG A 49 0.27 -9.04 6.84
C ARG A 49 0.72 -7.92 5.93
N THR A 50 0.46 -8.00 4.61
CA THR A 50 0.70 -6.88 3.70
C THR A 50 -0.11 -5.65 4.12
N ARG A 51 -1.36 -5.85 4.58
CA ARG A 51 -2.18 -4.78 5.16
C ARG A 51 -1.58 -4.20 6.43
N LYS A 52 -1.15 -5.04 7.39
CA LYS A 52 -0.49 -4.57 8.63
C LYS A 52 0.77 -3.78 8.32
N LEU A 53 1.60 -4.28 7.40
CA LEU A 53 2.83 -3.64 6.94
C LEU A 53 2.54 -2.25 6.35
N ALA A 54 1.68 -2.16 5.32
CA ALA A 54 1.34 -0.90 4.68
C ALA A 54 0.74 0.12 5.66
N LEU A 55 -0.17 -0.31 6.55
CA LEU A 55 -0.77 0.58 7.55
C LEU A 55 0.24 1.01 8.64
N GLY A 56 1.18 0.14 9.01
CA GLY A 56 2.23 0.48 9.95
C GLY A 56 3.20 1.49 9.36
N LEU A 57 3.63 1.31 8.10
CA LEU A 57 4.51 2.25 7.41
C LEU A 57 3.88 3.64 7.30
N LEU A 58 2.58 3.73 7.02
CA LEU A 58 1.83 5.00 7.06
C LEU A 58 1.82 5.65 8.45
N ARG A 59 1.85 4.87 9.53
CA ARG A 59 1.88 5.41 10.91
C ARG A 59 3.29 5.81 11.35
N ALA A 60 4.30 5.19 10.75
CA ALA A 60 5.71 5.48 10.97
C ALA A 60 6.22 6.63 10.08
N ASP A 61 5.32 7.28 9.32
CA ASP A 61 5.63 8.34 8.35
C ASP A 61 6.68 7.91 7.30
N ALA A 62 6.79 6.61 7.03
CA ALA A 62 7.68 6.04 6.01
C ALA A 62 6.99 6.05 4.64
N TRP A 63 6.79 7.26 4.10
CA TRP A 63 5.96 7.53 2.94
C TRP A 63 6.34 6.74 1.69
N ASP A 64 7.62 6.72 1.34
CA ASP A 64 8.10 6.06 0.11
C ASP A 64 7.82 4.56 0.15
N GLN A 65 8.14 3.93 1.29
CA GLN A 65 7.85 2.51 1.49
C GLN A 65 6.34 2.26 1.57
N ALA A 66 5.58 3.11 2.26
CA ALA A 66 4.14 2.98 2.35
C ALA A 66 3.47 3.02 0.98
N GLU A 67 3.96 3.88 0.08
CA GLU A 67 3.49 3.95 -1.31
C GLU A 67 3.67 2.62 -2.04
N ILE A 68 4.90 2.06 -1.99
CA ILE A 68 5.23 0.77 -2.61
C ILE A 68 4.29 -0.32 -2.09
N TRP A 69 4.13 -0.42 -0.77
CA TRP A 69 3.34 -1.48 -0.15
C TRP A 69 1.83 -1.32 -0.34
N LEU A 70 1.33 -0.08 -0.43
CA LEU A 70 -0.07 0.18 -0.81
C LEU A 70 -0.34 -0.21 -2.26
N GLN A 71 0.57 0.12 -3.17
CA GLN A 71 0.45 -0.24 -4.58
C GLN A 71 0.48 -1.77 -4.74
N GLU A 72 1.43 -2.45 -4.09
CA GLU A 72 1.49 -3.91 -4.09
C GLU A 72 0.21 -4.55 -3.54
N PHE A 73 -0.36 -3.98 -2.46
CA PHE A 73 -1.62 -4.47 -1.91
C PHE A 73 -2.76 -4.36 -2.94
N ILE A 74 -2.85 -3.24 -3.64
CA ILE A 74 -3.87 -2.98 -4.66
C ILE A 74 -3.76 -3.97 -5.81
N ASP A 75 -2.54 -4.24 -6.27
CA ASP A 75 -2.27 -5.09 -7.44
C ASP A 75 -2.47 -6.58 -7.15
N HIS A 76 -2.28 -7.01 -5.90
CA HIS A 76 -2.35 -8.42 -5.53
C HIS A 76 -3.60 -8.85 -4.76
N TYR A 77 -4.35 -7.90 -4.16
CA TYR A 77 -5.55 -8.19 -3.37
C TYR A 77 -6.75 -7.32 -3.83
N PRO A 78 -7.25 -7.52 -5.07
CA PRO A 78 -8.23 -6.60 -5.67
C PRO A 78 -9.62 -6.61 -5.01
N GLN A 79 -9.95 -7.65 -4.23
CA GLN A 79 -11.29 -7.80 -3.67
C GLN A 79 -11.57 -6.80 -2.53
N GLU A 80 -10.57 -6.45 -1.73
CA GLU A 80 -10.72 -5.55 -0.57
C GLU A 80 -9.66 -4.42 -0.56
N ASN A 81 -9.28 -3.92 -1.73
CA ASN A 81 -8.28 -2.85 -1.85
C ASN A 81 -8.82 -1.41 -1.70
N ARG A 82 -10.12 -1.22 -1.45
CA ARG A 82 -10.74 0.13 -1.37
C ARG A 82 -10.06 1.02 -0.35
N TRP A 83 -9.74 0.49 0.83
CA TRP A 83 -9.02 1.24 1.86
C TRP A 83 -7.61 1.62 1.40
N ALA A 84 -6.91 0.73 0.70
CA ALA A 84 -5.55 0.94 0.21
C ALA A 84 -5.55 2.01 -0.89
N ARG A 85 -6.49 1.94 -1.83
CA ARG A 85 -6.69 2.96 -2.87
C ARG A 85 -6.94 4.35 -2.29
N ILE A 86 -7.77 4.46 -1.25
CA ILE A 86 -8.04 5.75 -0.57
C ILE A 86 -6.78 6.27 0.13
N ARG A 87 -6.03 5.41 0.82
CA ARG A 87 -4.78 5.82 1.50
C ARG A 87 -3.67 6.18 0.52
N LEU A 88 -3.55 5.43 -0.57
CA LEU A 88 -2.62 5.76 -1.65
C LEU A 88 -3.00 7.10 -2.29
N ALA A 89 -4.28 7.33 -2.59
CA ALA A 89 -4.73 8.63 -3.09
C ALA A 89 -4.38 9.79 -2.15
N GLN A 90 -4.56 9.58 -0.84
CA GLN A 90 -4.18 10.56 0.18
C GLN A 90 -2.68 10.86 0.14
N LEU A 91 -1.85 9.81 0.10
CA LEU A 91 -0.40 9.92 0.05
C LEU A 91 0.09 10.62 -1.23
N LEU A 92 -0.42 10.21 -2.40
CA LEU A 92 -0.12 10.82 -3.69
C LEU A 92 -0.44 12.33 -3.69
N LEU A 93 -1.59 12.71 -3.14
CA LEU A 93 -1.98 14.12 -3.04
C LEU A 93 -1.06 14.91 -2.11
N GLN A 94 -0.65 14.34 -0.97
CA GLN A 94 0.33 14.97 -0.07
C GLN A 94 1.67 15.20 -0.76
N ASN A 95 2.01 14.30 -1.69
CA ASN A 95 3.23 14.35 -2.50
C ASN A 95 3.05 15.16 -3.79
N GLY A 96 2.03 16.01 -3.88
CA GLY A 96 1.83 16.90 -5.04
C GLY A 96 1.46 16.17 -6.34
N ARG A 97 0.84 14.99 -6.26
CA ARG A 97 0.40 14.19 -7.42
C ARG A 97 -1.13 14.09 -7.50
N PRO A 98 -1.84 15.22 -7.76
CA PRO A 98 -3.30 15.26 -7.74
C PRO A 98 -3.96 14.40 -8.83
N ARG A 99 -3.39 14.26 -10.03
CA ARG A 99 -3.96 13.43 -11.11
C ARG A 99 -3.86 11.96 -10.73
N ALA A 100 -2.70 11.51 -10.24
CA ALA A 100 -2.52 10.15 -9.71
C ALA A 100 -3.48 9.85 -8.55
N ALA A 101 -3.66 10.79 -7.61
CA ALA A 101 -4.63 10.65 -6.53
C ALA A 101 -6.07 10.44 -7.05
N LEU A 102 -6.50 11.22 -8.05
CA LEU A 102 -7.81 11.08 -8.68
C LEU A 102 -7.98 9.73 -9.39
N LEU A 103 -6.93 9.21 -10.04
CA LEU A 103 -6.97 7.90 -10.68
C LEU A 103 -7.23 6.79 -9.65
N GLN A 104 -6.60 6.87 -8.48
CA GLN A 104 -6.82 5.89 -7.42
C GLN A 104 -8.27 5.89 -6.90
N LEU A 105 -8.95 7.03 -6.87
CA LEU A 105 -10.36 7.13 -6.45
C LEU A 105 -11.37 6.83 -7.56
N LYS A 106 -10.94 6.77 -8.83
CA LYS A 106 -11.84 6.58 -9.97
C LYS A 106 -12.58 5.24 -9.89
N GLY A 107 -13.92 5.29 -9.94
CA GLY A 107 -14.77 4.11 -9.92
C GLY A 107 -14.80 3.36 -8.58
N LEU A 108 -14.27 3.96 -7.50
CA LEU A 108 -14.29 3.35 -6.17
C LEU A 108 -15.71 3.44 -5.57
N SER A 109 -16.30 2.29 -5.23
CA SER A 109 -17.59 2.26 -4.52
C SER A 109 -17.43 2.73 -3.07
N THR A 110 -18.32 3.62 -2.65
CA THR A 110 -18.34 4.18 -1.28
C THR A 110 -19.28 3.42 -0.34
N GLU A 111 -20.06 2.48 -0.87
CA GLU A 111 -21.00 1.68 -0.10
C GLU A 111 -20.26 0.76 0.88
N GLY A 112 -20.73 0.71 2.14
CA GLY A 112 -20.13 -0.10 3.20
C GLY A 112 -18.75 0.36 3.68
N LEU A 113 -18.24 1.51 3.21
CA LEU A 113 -16.99 2.07 3.75
C LEU A 113 -17.20 2.61 5.17
N ALA A 114 -16.19 2.41 6.02
CA ALA A 114 -16.13 3.05 7.32
C ALA A 114 -16.14 4.58 7.16
N GLU A 115 -16.86 5.28 8.05
CA GLU A 115 -17.07 6.74 7.97
C GLU A 115 -15.75 7.53 7.89
N GLY A 116 -14.72 7.10 8.63
CA GLY A 116 -13.40 7.71 8.59
C GLY A 116 -12.75 7.64 7.21
N LEU A 117 -12.85 6.51 6.51
CA LEU A 117 -12.33 6.36 5.15
C LEU A 117 -13.14 7.18 4.14
N LEU A 118 -14.46 7.25 4.33
CA LEU A 118 -15.32 8.08 3.49
C LEU A 118 -14.98 9.57 3.59
N LYS A 119 -14.70 10.07 4.81
CA LYS A 119 -14.23 11.45 5.03
C LYS A 119 -12.90 11.71 4.32
N VAL A 120 -11.95 10.80 4.42
CA VAL A 120 -10.66 10.89 3.72
C VAL A 120 -10.86 10.93 2.21
N ALA A 121 -11.63 9.98 1.66
CA ALA A 121 -11.87 9.90 0.22
C ALA A 121 -12.51 11.18 -0.35
N ARG A 122 -13.51 11.74 0.35
CA ARG A 122 -14.16 13.00 -0.05
C ARG A 122 -13.20 14.18 -0.02
N LYS A 123 -12.39 14.28 1.04
CA LYS A 123 -11.40 15.36 1.16
C LYS A 123 -10.36 15.27 0.05
N VAL A 124 -9.77 14.10 -0.17
CA VAL A 124 -8.79 13.89 -1.24
C VAL A 124 -9.38 14.21 -2.61
N LEU A 125 -10.62 13.77 -2.88
CA LEU A 125 -11.31 14.07 -4.13
C LEU A 125 -11.47 15.57 -4.35
N GLN A 126 -11.91 16.30 -3.33
CA GLN A 126 -12.10 17.75 -3.39
C GLN A 126 -10.78 18.48 -3.63
N ASP A 127 -9.78 18.21 -2.78
CA ASP A 127 -8.48 18.87 -2.80
C ASP A 127 -7.73 18.60 -4.12
N ALA A 128 -7.73 17.34 -4.59
CA ALA A 128 -7.07 16.98 -5.86
C ALA A 128 -7.78 17.59 -7.09
N GLN A 129 -9.11 17.72 -7.06
CA GLN A 129 -9.85 18.42 -8.12
C GLN A 129 -9.54 19.91 -8.15
N GLU A 130 -9.40 20.54 -6.97
CA GLU A 130 -9.02 21.94 -6.85
C GLU A 130 -7.61 22.19 -7.39
N GLN A 131 -6.62 21.40 -6.97
CA GLN A 131 -5.26 21.49 -7.49
C GLN A 131 -5.21 21.32 -9.01
N ARG A 132 -5.94 20.35 -9.55
CA ARG A 132 -6.04 20.16 -11.00
C ARG A 132 -6.66 21.37 -11.72
N ARG A 133 -7.68 22.01 -11.13
CA ARG A 133 -8.28 23.24 -11.69
C ARG A 133 -7.33 24.43 -11.65
N GLN A 134 -6.46 24.48 -10.65
CA GLN A 134 -5.38 25.48 -10.53
C GLN A 134 -4.22 25.21 -11.51
N GLY A 135 -4.25 24.12 -12.26
CA GLY A 135 -3.21 23.77 -13.24
C GLY A 135 -1.98 23.10 -12.63
N ILE A 136 -2.07 22.63 -11.39
CA ILE A 136 -0.98 21.88 -10.75
C ILE A 136 -0.81 20.54 -11.48
N GLU A 137 0.43 20.29 -11.92
CA GLU A 137 0.83 19.03 -12.53
C GLU A 137 1.35 18.06 -11.46
N ASP A 138 1.35 16.77 -11.79
CA ASP A 138 1.86 15.76 -10.87
C ASP A 138 3.37 15.92 -10.72
N ALA A 139 3.85 15.95 -9.47
CA ALA A 139 5.27 15.80 -9.17
C ALA A 139 5.80 14.44 -9.66
N GLU A 140 7.10 14.36 -9.89
CA GLU A 140 7.76 13.10 -10.23
C GLU A 140 7.55 12.06 -9.11
N PRO A 141 7.36 10.77 -9.45
CA PRO A 141 7.36 9.69 -8.48
C PRO A 141 8.68 9.62 -7.70
N PHE A 142 8.66 8.98 -6.54
CA PHE A 142 9.91 8.60 -5.87
C PHE A 142 10.60 7.50 -6.69
N ASP A 143 11.86 7.73 -7.04
CA ASP A 143 12.76 6.75 -7.66
C ASP A 143 13.26 5.69 -6.66
#